data_AF-A0A942LBT2-F1
#
_entry.id   AF-A0A942LBT2-F1
#
_cell.length_a   1.000
_cell.length_b   1.000
_cell.length_c   1.000
_cell.angle_alpha   90.00
_cell.angle_beta   90.00
_cell.angle_gamma   90.00
#
_symmetry.space_group_name_H-M   'P 1'
#
loop_
_entity.id
_entity.type
_entity.pdbx_description
1 polymer ?
#
loop_
_entity_poly.entity_id
_entity_poly.type
_entity_poly.pdbx_seq_one_letter_code
_entity_poly.pdbx_strand_id
1 'polypeptide(L)' 'MKKTYKGITFAEGYNKSFADFKEEFSSTHVFKNMHPKDREQELKKAYKIATDGNTSRTVEQSKKARSESVKKGPL' A
#
# COMPACT_ATOMS: atom_id res chain seq x y z
N MET A 1 -10.25 17.96 -1.39
CA MET A 1 -9.76 17.54 -0.05
C MET A 1 -8.37 16.94 -0.18
N LYS A 2 -7.40 17.45 0.58
CA LYS A 2 -6.05 16.87 0.67
C LYS A 2 -6.12 15.50 1.35
N LYS A 3 -5.51 14.50 0.73
CA LYS A 3 -5.44 13.14 1.27
C LYS A 3 -4.10 12.95 1.97
N THR A 4 -4.10 12.32 3.13
CA THR A 4 -2.90 12.08 3.92
C THR A 4 -2.72 10.58 4.21
N TYR A 5 -1.48 10.12 4.25
CA TYR A 5 -1.12 8.76 4.63
C TYR A 5 0.18 8.76 5.43
N LYS A 6 0.11 8.33 6.70
CA LYS A 6 1.30 8.21 7.58
C LYS A 6 2.20 9.46 7.56
N GLY A 7 1.61 10.65 7.54
CA GLY A 7 2.33 11.93 7.50
C GLY A 7 2.71 12.44 6.10
N ILE A 8 2.47 11.66 5.04
CA ILE A 8 2.60 12.11 3.65
C ILE A 8 1.30 12.80 3.25
N THR A 9 1.38 14.01 2.69
CA THR A 9 0.23 14.68 2.08
C THR A 9 0.29 14.51 0.57
N PHE A 10 -0.75 13.93 -0.02
CA PHE A 10 -0.85 13.77 -1.46
C PHE A 10 -1.39 15.03 -2.11
N ALA A 11 -0.96 15.27 -3.35
CA ALA A 11 -1.54 16.29 -4.20
C ALA A 11 -3.05 16.03 -4.40
N GLU A 12 -3.82 17.11 -4.44
CA GLU A 12 -5.24 17.02 -4.75
C GLU A 12 -5.42 16.61 -6.22
N GLY A 13 -6.29 15.64 -6.50
CA GLY A 13 -6.47 15.14 -7.86
C GLY A 13 -5.28 14.33 -8.39
N TYR A 14 -4.58 13.58 -7.53
CA TYR A 14 -3.52 12.68 -7.97
C TYR A 14 -4.05 11.64 -8.97
N ASN A 15 -3.61 11.75 -10.24
CA ASN A 15 -4.03 10.92 -11.36
C ASN A 15 -2.84 10.24 -12.07
N LYS A 16 -1.64 10.27 -11.47
CA LYS A 16 -0.48 9.54 -12.01
C LYS A 16 -0.64 8.04 -11.80
N SER A 17 0.11 7.25 -12.56
CA SER A 17 0.11 5.79 -12.45
C SER A 17 0.77 5.31 -11.16
N PHE A 18 0.52 4.05 -10.79
CA PHE A 18 1.18 3.44 -9.62
C PHE A 18 2.72 3.37 -9.78
N ALA A 19 3.24 3.28 -11.00
CA ALA A 19 4.67 3.31 -11.27
C ALA A 19 5.30 4.66 -10.87
N ASP A 20 4.75 5.77 -11.36
CA ASP A 20 5.15 7.12 -10.97
C ASP A 20 5.03 7.33 -9.45
N PHE A 21 3.93 6.85 -8.85
CA PHE A 21 3.74 6.90 -7.41
C PHE A 21 4.84 6.16 -6.65
N LYS A 22 5.24 4.98 -7.13
CA LYS A 22 6.31 4.19 -6.53
C LYS A 22 7.64 4.94 -6.65
N GLU A 23 7.94 5.56 -7.78
CA GLU A 23 9.18 6.34 -7.93
C GLU A 23 9.21 7.57 -7.01
N GLU A 24 8.11 8.33 -6.94
CA GLU A 24 8.04 9.54 -6.09
C GLU A 24 8.06 9.21 -4.60
N PHE A 25 7.35 8.17 -4.18
CA PHE A 25 7.12 7.92 -2.75
C PHE A 25 7.98 6.80 -2.17
N SER A 26 8.56 5.87 -2.95
CA SER A 26 9.33 4.74 -2.41
C SER A 26 10.55 5.15 -1.58
N SER A 27 11.13 6.32 -1.86
CA SER A 27 12.27 6.88 -1.13
C SER A 27 11.88 7.72 0.10
N THR A 28 10.58 7.93 0.36
CA THR A 28 10.16 8.68 1.55
C THR A 28 10.43 7.89 2.83
N HIS A 29 10.66 8.60 3.94
CA HIS A 29 11.03 7.99 5.22
C HIS A 29 10.03 6.92 5.70
N VAL A 30 8.76 7.05 5.31
CA VAL A 30 7.69 6.08 5.61
C VAL A 30 8.00 4.71 5.00
N PHE A 31 8.43 4.67 3.74
CA PHE A 31 8.67 3.41 3.02
C PHE A 31 10.14 3.00 3.03
N LYS A 32 11.07 3.94 3.25
CA LYS A 32 12.52 3.71 3.23
C LYS A 32 12.97 2.64 4.21
N ASN A 33 12.37 2.60 5.40
CA ASN A 33 12.73 1.65 6.46
C ASN A 33 11.89 0.35 6.40
N MET A 34 11.00 0.20 5.43
CA MET A 34 10.16 -0.98 5.29
C MET A 34 10.85 -2.06 4.47
N HIS A 35 10.67 -3.31 4.90
CA HIS A 35 11.10 -4.46 4.13
C HIS A 35 10.42 -4.46 2.73
N PRO A 36 11.11 -4.88 1.64
CA PRO A 36 10.58 -4.72 0.27
C PRO A 36 9.18 -5.31 0.05
N LYS A 37 8.88 -6.45 0.69
CA LYS A 37 7.55 -7.10 0.60
C LYS A 37 6.44 -6.24 1.22
N ASP A 38 6.68 -5.68 2.40
CA ASP A 38 5.71 -4.84 3.12
C ASP A 38 5.59 -3.46 2.48
N ARG A 39 6.72 -2.90 2.01
CA ARG A 39 6.78 -1.63 1.30
C ARG A 39 5.86 -1.59 0.09
N GLU A 40 5.82 -2.65 -0.71
CA GLU A 40 4.94 -2.66 -1.89
C GLU A 40 3.45 -2.67 -1.51
N GLN A 41 3.07 -3.44 -0.49
CA GLN A 41 1.68 -3.43 0.00
C GLN A 41 1.28 -2.06 0.56
N GLU A 42 2.19 -1.43 1.30
CA GLU A 42 1.96 -0.12 1.88
C GLU A 42 1.88 0.99 0.81
N LEU A 43 2.75 0.94 -0.21
CA LEU A 43 2.66 1.83 -1.37
C LEU A 43 1.33 1.67 -2.11
N LYS A 44 0.84 0.45 -2.29
CA LYS A 44 -0.47 0.19 -2.92
C LYS A 44 -1.62 0.82 -2.12
N LYS A 45 -1.61 0.72 -0.79
CA LYS A 45 -2.60 1.38 0.07
C LYS A 45 -2.54 2.89 -0.03
N ALA A 46 -1.33 3.45 0.02
CA ALA A 46 -1.08 4.88 -0.08
C ALA A 46 -1.56 5.43 -1.44
N TYR A 47 -1.26 4.73 -2.53
CA TYR A 47 -1.72 5.05 -3.88
C TYR A 47 -3.25 5.01 -3.99
N LYS A 48 -3.88 3.96 -3.42
CA LYS A 48 -5.34 3.88 -3.37
C LYS A 48 -5.91 5.10 -2.65
N ILE A 49 -5.37 5.49 -1.50
CA ILE A 49 -5.83 6.69 -0.78
C ILE A 49 -5.63 7.96 -1.60
N ALA A 50 -4.49 8.12 -2.28
CA ALA A 50 -4.25 9.25 -3.17
C ALA A 50 -5.30 9.33 -4.30
N THR A 51 -5.65 8.18 -4.88
CA THR A 51 -6.54 8.04 -6.05
C THR A 51 -8.01 7.77 -5.73
N ASP A 52 -8.37 7.53 -4.46
CA ASP A 52 -9.70 7.06 -4.00
C ASP A 52 -10.88 7.97 -4.41
N GLY A 53 -10.61 9.23 -4.77
CA GLY A 53 -11.63 10.14 -5.31
C GLY A 53 -12.07 9.78 -6.73
N ASN A 54 -11.38 8.82 -7.36
CA ASN A 54 -11.58 8.36 -8.73
C ASN A 54 -11.92 6.84 -8.79
N THR A 55 -11.89 6.11 -7.68
CA THR A 55 -11.93 4.63 -7.69
C THR A 55 -12.88 4.05 -6.66
N SER A 56 -14.18 4.30 -6.83
CA SER A 56 -15.26 3.58 -6.13
C SER A 56 -15.33 2.06 -6.41
N ARG A 57 -14.35 1.43 -7.08
CA ARG A 57 -14.41 0.02 -7.50
C ARG A 57 -13.07 -0.71 -7.56
N THR A 58 -12.33 -0.77 -6.45
CA THR A 58 -11.36 -1.87 -6.30
C THR A 58 -11.45 -2.45 -4.89
N VAL A 59 -12.51 -3.24 -4.73
CA VAL A 59 -12.60 -4.46 -3.90
C VAL A 59 -11.22 -5.10 -3.77
N GLU A 60 -10.69 -5.16 -2.55
CA GLU A 60 -10.71 -6.40 -1.78
C GLU A 60 -9.89 -7.52 -2.44
N GLN A 61 -8.56 -7.45 -2.29
CA GLN A 61 -7.73 -8.66 -2.36
C GLN A 61 -6.49 -8.52 -1.47
N SER A 62 -6.73 -8.43 -0.16
CA SER A 62 -5.73 -8.71 0.87
C SER A 62 -6.39 -9.40 2.06
N LYS A 63 -7.28 -10.35 1.77
CA LYS A 63 -7.62 -11.44 2.68
C LYS A 63 -7.36 -12.76 1.95
N LYS A 64 -6.10 -13.19 1.92
CA LYS A 64 -5.81 -14.63 1.82
C LYS A 64 -4.55 -14.97 2.61
N ALA A 65 -4.82 -15.38 3.85
CA ALA A 65 -4.18 -16.46 4.57
C ALA A 65 -2.63 -16.45 4.69
N ARG A 66 -2.16 -15.85 5.78
CA ARG A 66 -1.09 -16.46 6.58
C ARG A 66 -1.74 -16.93 7.87
N SER A 67 -1.99 -18.24 7.98
CA SER A 67 -1.98 -19.03 9.23
C SER A 67 -2.48 -20.45 8.94
N GLU A 68 -1.64 -21.27 8.31
CA GLU A 68 -1.68 -22.71 8.60
C GLU A 68 -0.24 -23.19 8.70
N SER A 69 0.34 -22.92 9.87
CA SER A 69 1.54 -23.59 10.35
C SER A 69 1.08 -24.67 11.33
N VAL A 70 0.41 -25.72 10.84
CA VAL A 70 0.20 -26.92 11.65
C VAL A 70 1.54 -27.65 11.72
N LYS A 71 2.06 -27.66 12.95
CA LYS A 71 3.33 -28.25 13.37
C LYS A 71 3.34 -29.76 13.07
N LYS A 72 4.47 -30.26 12.57
CA LYS A 72 4.83 -31.68 12.64
C LYS A 72 4.98 -32.09 14.12
N GLY A 73 4.44 -33.26 14.50
CA GLY A 73 4.78 -33.96 15.75
C GLY A 73 3.88 -35.17 16.02
N PRO A 74 4.40 -36.27 16.60
CA PRO A 74 4.00 -37.65 16.29
C PRO A 74 3.13 -38.32 17.38
N LEU A 75 2.50 -39.44 17.04
CA LEU A 75 2.10 -40.53 17.95
C LEU A 75 2.20 -41.86 17.21
#